data_AF-A0A4Z2G417-F1
#
_entry.id   AF-A0A4Z2G417-F1
#
_cell.length_a   1.000
_cell.length_b   1.000
_cell.length_c   1.000
_cell.angle_alpha   90.00
_cell.angle_beta   90.00
_cell.angle_gamma   90.00
#
_symmetry.space_group_name_H-M   'P 1'
#
loop_
_entity.id
_entity.type
_entity.pdbx_description
1 polymer ?
#
loop_
_entity_poly.entity_id
_entity_poly.type
_entity_poly.pdbx_seq_one_letter_code
_entity_poly.pdbx_strand_id
1 'polypeptide(L)'
;MDRYDVRDAVDGRDDDFNVSVKNAFKLCNKDSEELHIFLAKKPEEKLRWLRTFHEERKMVQEDEKIGFEISEYQKRQAAQTVRKVTKQKGVNRCTPPSYPPPQDPLSAGQYEVSEDMAQGERDTRGETSARGTVRADTLYYGGL
;
A
#
# COMPACT_ATOMS: atom_id res chain seq x y z
N MET A 1 -10.67 1.18 -1.96
CA MET A 1 -11.44 0.78 -0.76
C MET A 1 -12.80 1.48 -0.73
N ASP A 2 -13.18 2.22 -1.77
CA ASP A 2 -14.20 3.28 -1.70
C ASP A 2 -15.63 2.75 -1.59
N ARG A 3 -15.81 1.54 -2.13
CA ARG A 3 -17.05 0.76 -2.07
C ARG A 3 -17.26 0.01 -0.76
N TYR A 4 -16.32 0.05 0.18
CA TYR A 4 -16.39 -0.73 1.41
C TYR A 4 -16.36 0.15 2.65
N ASP A 5 -17.14 -0.24 3.65
CA ASP A 5 -17.09 0.28 5.01
C ASP A 5 -16.51 -0.75 5.97
N VAL A 6 -15.66 -0.28 6.87
CA VAL A 6 -14.99 -1.15 7.86
C VAL A 6 -15.83 -1.20 9.13
N ARG A 7 -16.17 -2.41 9.59
CA ARG A 7 -16.87 -2.65 10.85
C ARG A 7 -16.02 -3.50 11.78
N ASP A 8 -15.95 -3.11 13.04
CA ASP A 8 -15.32 -3.93 14.05
C ASP A 8 -16.19 -5.18 14.34
N ALA A 9 -15.57 -6.35 14.46
CA ALA A 9 -16.24 -7.59 14.87
C ALA A 9 -15.87 -7.93 16.31
N VAL A 10 -16.88 -8.23 17.11
CA VAL A 10 -16.71 -8.63 18.51
C VAL A 10 -16.19 -10.05 18.58
N ASP A 11 -15.25 -10.31 19.50
CA ASP A 11 -14.75 -11.66 19.76
C ASP A 11 -15.89 -12.55 20.28
N GLY A 12 -16.05 -13.74 19.68
CA GLY A 12 -17.16 -14.63 20.01
C GLY A 12 -17.73 -15.29 18.76
N ARG A 13 -19.02 -15.63 18.80
CA ARG A 13 -19.74 -16.16 17.64
C ARG A 13 -20.20 -15.00 16.78
N ASP A 14 -19.84 -15.05 15.51
CA ASP A 14 -20.26 -14.09 14.51
C ASP A 14 -21.62 -14.49 13.91
N ASP A 15 -22.57 -13.57 13.84
CA ASP A 15 -23.92 -13.87 13.31
C ASP A 15 -23.96 -13.92 11.78
N ASP A 16 -23.15 -13.10 11.10
CA ASP A 16 -23.16 -13.01 9.62
C ASP A 16 -22.54 -14.28 9.00
N PHE A 17 -21.46 -14.78 9.60
CA PHE A 17 -20.74 -15.96 9.11
C PHE A 17 -21.04 -17.23 9.91
N ASN A 18 -21.75 -17.11 11.03
CA ASN A 18 -22.09 -18.21 11.94
C ASN A 18 -20.87 -19.02 12.42
N VAL A 19 -19.71 -18.37 12.57
CA VAL A 19 -18.43 -18.95 13.00
C VAL A 19 -17.88 -18.22 14.21
N SER A 20 -17.05 -18.90 15.01
CA SER A 20 -16.36 -18.24 16.12
C SER A 20 -15.13 -17.48 15.61
N VAL A 21 -15.03 -16.21 15.96
CA VAL A 21 -13.99 -15.29 15.51
C VAL A 21 -13.28 -14.64 16.69
N LYS A 22 -12.01 -14.31 16.49
CA LYS A 22 -11.19 -13.60 17.47
C LYS A 22 -10.28 -12.61 16.75
N ASN A 23 -10.16 -11.41 17.30
CA ASN A 23 -9.43 -10.30 16.70
C ASN A 23 -9.87 -10.05 15.25
N ALA A 24 -11.18 -10.09 15.00
CA ALA A 24 -11.72 -9.93 13.65
C ALA A 24 -12.25 -8.52 13.37
N PHE A 25 -12.35 -8.19 12.09
CA PHE A 25 -13.06 -7.03 11.57
C PHE A 25 -13.68 -7.39 10.21
N LYS A 26 -14.66 -6.62 9.76
CA LYS A 26 -15.41 -6.88 8.52
C LYS A 26 -15.32 -5.70 7.55
N LEU A 27 -15.35 -6.01 6.27
CA LEU A 27 -15.59 -5.05 5.20
C LEU A 27 -16.98 -5.33 4.61
N CYS A 28 -17.84 -4.33 4.67
CA CYS A 28 -19.20 -4.37 4.13
C CYS A 28 -19.23 -3.54 2.85
N ASN A 29 -19.66 -4.12 1.73
CA ASN A 29 -19.84 -3.37 0.50
C ASN A 29 -21.04 -2.40 0.66
N LYS A 30 -20.92 -1.18 0.13
CA LYS A 30 -21.97 -0.14 0.19
C LYS A 30 -23.08 -0.37 -0.82
N ASP A 31 -22.73 -0.94 -1.97
CA ASP A 31 -23.60 -1.08 -3.13
C ASP A 31 -24.19 -2.49 -3.25
N SER A 32 -23.77 -3.43 -2.40
CA SER A 32 -24.22 -4.83 -2.42
C SER A 32 -24.17 -5.45 -1.02
N GLU A 33 -24.77 -6.63 -0.86
CA GLU A 33 -24.74 -7.41 0.39
C GLU A 33 -23.44 -8.23 0.55
N GLU A 34 -22.37 -7.87 -0.17
CA GLU A 34 -21.08 -8.54 -0.08
C GLU A 34 -20.38 -8.18 1.25
N LEU A 35 -20.09 -9.21 2.05
CA LEU A 35 -19.36 -9.10 3.31
C LEU A 35 -18.07 -9.93 3.27
N HIS A 36 -16.97 -9.33 3.71
CA HIS A 36 -15.70 -10.01 3.95
C HIS A 36 -15.31 -9.92 5.42
N ILE A 37 -14.85 -11.03 6.00
CA ILE A 37 -14.32 -11.07 7.37
C ILE A 37 -12.82 -11.33 7.36
N PHE A 38 -12.10 -10.54 8.16
CA PHE A 38 -10.65 -10.62 8.32
C PHE A 38 -10.33 -10.97 9.77
N LEU A 39 -9.41 -11.91 9.97
CA LEU A 39 -8.94 -12.33 11.29
C LEU A 39 -7.48 -11.96 11.45
N ALA A 40 -7.17 -11.13 12.45
CA ALA A 40 -5.80 -10.82 12.83
C ALA A 40 -5.28 -11.87 13.83
N LYS A 41 -3.98 -12.17 13.80
CA LYS A 41 -3.41 -13.10 14.78
C LYS A 41 -3.29 -12.46 16.16
N LYS A 42 -3.08 -11.15 16.19
CA LYS A 42 -2.89 -10.36 17.41
C LYS A 42 -3.92 -9.22 17.50
N PRO A 43 -4.37 -8.84 18.71
CA PRO A 43 -5.28 -7.71 18.87
C PRO A 43 -4.65 -6.39 18.43
N GLU A 44 -3.33 -6.20 18.62
CA GLU A 44 -2.62 -4.99 18.17
C GLU A 44 -2.60 -4.87 16.65
N GLU A 45 -2.57 -6.00 15.94
CA GLU A 45 -2.63 -6.04 14.48
C GLU A 45 -4.02 -5.63 13.98
N LYS A 46 -5.09 -6.16 14.60
CA LYS A 46 -6.47 -5.69 14.34
C LYS A 46 -6.58 -4.19 14.54
N LEU A 47 -6.10 -3.66 15.67
CA LEU A 47 -6.15 -2.23 15.95
C LEU A 47 -5.37 -1.41 14.93
N ARG A 48 -4.21 -1.89 14.48
CA ARG A 48 -3.43 -1.24 13.42
C ARG A 48 -4.22 -1.19 12.12
N TRP A 49 -4.84 -2.28 11.70
CA TRP A 49 -5.67 -2.31 10.49
C TRP A 49 -6.84 -1.32 10.59
N LEU A 50 -7.62 -1.38 11.67
CA LEU A 50 -8.75 -0.47 11.89
C LEU A 50 -8.32 1.01 11.84
N ARG A 51 -7.19 1.34 12.48
CA ARG A 51 -6.59 2.67 12.42
C ARG A 51 -6.20 3.06 10.99
N THR A 52 -5.46 2.21 10.29
CA THR A 52 -5.01 2.49 8.92
C THR A 52 -6.18 2.71 7.96
N PHE A 53 -7.28 1.96 8.10
CA PHE A 53 -8.48 2.19 7.30
C PHE A 53 -9.12 3.55 7.59
N HIS A 54 -9.21 3.94 8.85
CA HIS A 54 -9.73 5.26 9.21
C HIS A 54 -8.85 6.40 8.68
N GLU A 55 -7.52 6.25 8.83
CA GLU A 55 -6.55 7.21 8.32
C GLU A 55 -6.60 7.32 6.79
N GLU A 56 -6.75 6.22 6.07
CA GLU A 56 -6.91 6.24 4.62
C GLU A 56 -8.17 6.99 4.20
N ARG A 57 -9.32 6.76 4.86
CA ARG A 57 -10.56 7.51 4.59
C ARG A 57 -10.41 9.01 4.84
N LYS A 58 -9.68 9.37 5.90
CA LYS A 58 -9.37 10.77 6.21
C LYS A 58 -8.51 11.40 5.12
N MET A 59 -7.41 10.74 4.71
CA MET A 59 -6.53 11.24 3.66
C MET A 59 -7.25 11.39 2.32
N VAL A 60 -8.10 10.43 1.94
CA VAL A 60 -8.89 10.52 0.70
C VAL A 60 -9.82 11.73 0.72
N GLN A 61 -10.54 11.96 1.81
CA GLN A 61 -11.42 13.13 1.94
C GLN A 61 -10.65 14.45 1.93
N GLU A 62 -9.46 14.49 2.55
CA GLU A 62 -8.60 15.67 2.56
C GLU A 62 -8.07 15.98 1.15
N ASP A 63 -7.58 14.96 0.42
CA ASP A 63 -7.10 15.09 -0.95
C ASP A 63 -8.22 15.56 -1.90
N GLU A 64 -9.42 14.98 -1.81
CA GLU A 64 -10.60 15.41 -2.58
C GLU A 64 -10.98 16.86 -2.27
N LYS A 65 -10.89 17.27 -1.00
CA LYS A 65 -11.22 18.64 -0.58
C LYS A 65 -10.24 19.67 -1.12
N ILE A 66 -8.95 19.35 -1.18
CA ILE A 66 -7.91 20.27 -1.69
C ILE A 66 -7.67 20.11 -3.19
N GLY A 67 -8.29 19.11 -3.84
CA GLY A 67 -8.08 18.76 -5.24
C GLY A 67 -6.66 18.24 -5.50
N PHE A 68 -6.06 17.54 -4.52
CA PHE A 68 -4.73 16.97 -4.69
C PHE A 68 -4.79 15.74 -5.58
N GLU A 69 -4.00 15.76 -6.65
CA GLU A 69 -3.85 14.63 -7.57
C GLU A 69 -2.37 14.43 -7.88
N ILE A 70 -1.93 13.17 -7.94
CA ILE A 70 -0.60 12.84 -8.43
C ILE A 70 -0.55 13.11 -9.93
N SER A 71 0.35 14.01 -10.36
CA SER A 71 0.48 14.37 -11.77
C SER A 71 0.99 13.21 -12.63
N GLU A 72 0.63 13.22 -13.91
CA GLU A 72 1.12 12.24 -14.88
C GLU A 72 2.66 12.20 -14.97
N TYR A 73 3.32 13.35 -14.81
CA TYR A 73 4.77 13.42 -14.76
C TYR A 73 5.34 12.65 -13.55
N GLN A 74 4.79 12.85 -12.35
CA GLN A 74 5.21 12.14 -11.14
C GLN A 74 5.00 10.63 -11.25
N LYS A 75 3.84 10.19 -11.79
CA LYS A 75 3.59 8.76 -12.06
C LYS A 75 4.65 8.16 -12.99
N ARG A 76 5.00 8.86 -14.08
CA ARG A 76 6.05 8.41 -15.02
C ARG A 76 7.42 8.36 -14.35
N GLN A 77 7.78 9.36 -13.55
CA GLN A 77 9.07 9.39 -12.84
C GLN A 77 9.18 8.22 -11.85
N ALA A 78 8.16 7.97 -11.02
CA ALA A 78 8.13 6.84 -10.10
C ALA A 78 8.28 5.49 -10.84
N ALA A 79 7.57 5.31 -11.95
CA ALA A 79 7.68 4.11 -12.79
C ALA A 79 9.08 3.92 -13.40
N GLN A 80 9.77 5.01 -13.76
CA GLN A 80 11.15 4.95 -14.27
C GLN A 80 12.16 4.54 -13.18
N THR A 81 11.99 5.03 -11.95
CA THR A 81 12.88 4.68 -10.83
C THR A 81 12.88 3.17 -10.56
N VAL A 82 11.70 2.52 -10.58
CA VAL A 82 11.59 1.06 -10.43
C VAL A 82 12.40 0.30 -11.49
N ARG A 83 12.35 0.78 -12.75
CA ARG A 83 13.08 0.16 -13.88
C ARG A 83 14.61 0.36 -13.80
N LYS A 84 15.07 1.47 -13.21
CA LYS A 84 16.50 1.75 -13.00
C LYS A 84 17.10 0.84 -11.91
N VAL A 85 16.35 0.53 -10.85
CA VAL A 85 16.80 -0.37 -9.77
C VAL A 85 17.01 -1.81 -10.26
N THR A 86 16.20 -2.28 -11.22
CA THR A 86 16.35 -3.65 -11.76
C THR A 86 17.56 -3.86 -12.68
N LYS A 87 18.26 -2.80 -13.09
CA LYS A 87 19.44 -2.90 -13.97
C LYS A 87 20.78 -2.87 -13.22
N GLN A 88 20.82 -2.54 -11.93
CA GLN A 88 22.05 -2.59 -11.14
C GLN A 88 22.17 -3.94 -10.44
N LYS A 89 22.90 -4.87 -11.08
CA LYS A 89 23.52 -5.98 -10.36
C LYS A 89 24.51 -5.37 -9.34
N GLY A 90 24.17 -5.50 -8.06
CA GLY A 90 25.12 -5.37 -6.96
C GLY A 90 25.19 -4.00 -6.29
N VAL A 91 25.05 -4.04 -4.95
CA VAL A 91 25.44 -3.03 -3.95
C VAL A 91 24.36 -2.00 -3.54
N ASN A 92 23.69 -2.36 -2.43
CA ASN A 92 23.29 -1.51 -1.30
C ASN A 92 22.36 -0.30 -1.53
N ARG A 93 21.06 -0.49 -1.25
CA ARG A 93 20.31 0.09 -0.10
C ARG A 93 18.80 0.00 -0.35
N CYS A 94 18.18 -1.08 0.13
CA CYS A 94 16.73 -1.11 0.36
C CYS A 94 16.41 -0.41 1.67
N THR A 95 16.54 0.91 1.71
CA THR A 95 15.87 1.72 2.73
C THR A 95 14.58 2.22 2.09
N PRO A 96 13.39 1.85 2.61
CA PRO A 96 12.16 2.47 2.14
C PRO A 96 12.31 4.00 2.29
N PRO A 97 11.81 4.81 1.34
CA PRO A 97 11.78 6.25 1.54
C PRO A 97 11.08 6.48 2.88
N SER A 98 11.78 7.11 3.83
CA SER A 98 11.18 7.51 5.09
C SER A 98 9.99 8.39 4.72
N TYR A 99 8.78 7.98 5.10
CA TYR A 99 7.64 8.86 5.01
C TYR A 99 8.05 10.16 5.72
N PRO A 100 8.05 11.32 5.03
CA PRO A 100 8.29 12.56 5.71
C PRO A 100 7.21 12.66 6.80
N PRO A 101 7.57 12.97 8.05
CA PRO A 101 6.56 13.29 9.06
C PRO A 101 5.64 14.38 8.49
N PRO A 102 4.34 14.37 8.82
CA PRO A 102 3.43 15.43 8.37
C PRO A 102 4.07 16.77 8.67
N GLN A 103 4.40 17.52 7.62
CA GLN A 103 4.96 18.85 7.80
C GLN A 103 3.82 19.72 8.33
N ASP A 104 4.01 20.28 9.53
CA ASP A 104 3.19 21.41 9.97
C ASP A 104 3.28 22.50 8.90
N PRO A 105 2.18 23.21 8.58
CA PRO A 105 2.15 24.14 7.46
C PRO A 105 3.13 25.31 7.71
N LEU A 106 4.33 25.19 7.15
CA LEU A 106 5.32 26.25 7.13
C LEU A 106 5.14 27.10 5.86
N SER A 107 5.13 28.40 6.11
CA SER A 107 4.79 29.51 5.23
C SER A 107 5.51 29.48 3.87
N ALA A 108 4.76 29.86 2.84
CA ALA A 108 5.20 29.96 1.45
C ALA A 108 6.49 30.80 1.28
N GLY A 109 7.47 30.22 0.59
CA GLY A 109 8.61 30.97 0.05
C GLY A 109 9.85 30.12 -0.13
N GLN A 110 10.40 30.12 -1.35
CA GLN A 110 11.71 29.58 -1.75
C GLN A 110 11.72 28.11 -2.21
N TYR A 111 11.39 27.88 -3.48
CA TYR A 111 11.95 26.77 -4.24
C TYR A 111 13.21 27.30 -4.96
N GLU A 112 14.36 26.71 -4.68
CA GLU A 112 15.58 26.87 -5.49
C GLU A 112 15.83 25.50 -6.14
N VAL A 113 15.75 25.45 -7.47
CA VAL A 113 16.01 24.24 -8.26
C VAL A 113 17.49 24.19 -8.57
N SER A 114 18.19 23.11 -8.21
CA SER A 114 19.53 22.83 -8.75
C SER A 114 19.46 21.66 -9.72
N GLU A 115 19.82 21.97 -10.97
CA GLU A 115 20.06 21.08 -12.10
C GLU A 115 21.33 20.25 -11.86
N ASP A 116 21.31 18.95 -12.21
CA ASP A 116 22.35 18.32 -13.03
C ASP A 116 21.90 16.90 -13.46
N MET A 117 21.64 16.71 -14.75
CA MET A 117 21.45 15.41 -15.39
C MET A 117 22.75 15.05 -16.13
N ALA A 118 23.43 13.98 -15.73
CA ALA A 118 24.49 13.38 -16.53
C ALA A 118 24.35 11.85 -16.62
N GLN A 119 24.61 11.35 -17.84
CA GLN A 119 24.29 10.05 -18.44
C GLN A 119 25.30 8.92 -18.13
N GLY A 120 24.95 7.68 -18.54
CA GLY A 120 25.88 6.59 -18.88
C GLY A 120 25.42 5.22 -18.37
N GLU A 121 24.70 4.34 -19.10
CA GLU A 121 24.99 3.49 -20.30
C GLU A 121 25.47 2.05 -19.98
N ARG A 122 24.97 1.09 -20.80
CA ARG A 122 25.33 -0.35 -21.04
C ARG A 122 24.63 -1.42 -20.19
N ASP A 123 23.75 -2.30 -20.71
CA ASP A 123 23.83 -3.36 -21.76
C ASP A 123 24.31 -4.72 -21.14
N THR A 124 23.49 -5.77 -20.96
CA THR A 124 23.21 -6.89 -21.90
C THR A 124 22.33 -7.93 -21.14
N ARG A 125 21.20 -8.45 -21.66
CA ARG A 125 20.97 -9.67 -22.49
C ARG A 125 20.49 -10.93 -21.71
N GLY A 126 19.41 -11.56 -22.22
CA GLY A 126 19.00 -12.98 -22.01
C GLY A 126 17.76 -13.19 -21.10
N GLU A 127 16.51 -13.19 -21.59
CA GLU A 127 15.73 -14.24 -22.31
C GLU A 127 15.27 -15.46 -21.49
N THR A 128 13.93 -15.50 -21.28
CA THR A 128 12.93 -16.61 -21.31
C THR A 128 13.16 -17.86 -20.43
N SER A 129 12.17 -18.50 -19.79
CA SER A 129 10.90 -19.01 -20.33
C SER A 129 9.98 -19.46 -19.19
N ALA A 130 8.69 -19.20 -19.32
CA ALA A 130 7.65 -19.55 -18.37
C ALA A 130 7.01 -20.91 -18.66
N ARG A 131 6.73 -21.69 -17.61
CA ARG A 131 5.67 -22.70 -17.59
C ARG A 131 4.79 -22.43 -16.39
N GLY A 132 3.52 -22.13 -16.64
CA GLY A 132 2.52 -21.81 -15.62
C GLY A 132 2.06 -23.03 -14.84
N THR A 133 1.45 -22.79 -13.68
CA THR A 133 0.45 -23.62 -13.00
C THR A 133 -0.24 -22.78 -11.91
N VAL A 134 -1.55 -23.00 -11.79
CA VAL A 134 -2.59 -22.40 -10.94
C VAL A 134 -2.18 -21.86 -9.55
N ARG A 135 -2.68 -20.66 -9.21
CA ARG A 135 -2.49 -19.99 -7.90
C ARG A 135 -3.62 -20.33 -6.92
N ALA A 136 -3.28 -21.09 -5.89
CA ALA A 136 -3.89 -20.98 -4.58
C ALA A 136 -2.91 -20.17 -3.73
N ASP A 137 -3.23 -18.91 -3.41
CA ASP A 137 -2.30 -18.03 -2.69
C ASP A 137 -2.28 -18.39 -1.20
N THR A 138 -1.51 -19.43 -0.90
CA THR A 138 -1.05 -19.77 0.44
C THR A 138 0.18 -18.92 0.73
N LEU A 139 0.06 -17.87 1.54
CA LEU A 139 1.23 -17.10 1.99
C LEU A 139 1.94 -17.86 3.12
N TYR A 140 2.92 -18.69 2.74
CA TYR A 140 3.90 -19.29 3.64
C TYR A 140 5.08 -18.33 3.80
N TYR A 141 5.29 -17.79 5.00
CA TYR A 141 6.54 -17.14 5.39
C TYR A 141 7.18 -17.99 6.51
N GLY A 142 8.14 -18.85 6.15
CA GLY A 142 9.23 -19.24 7.04
C GLY A 142 10.32 -18.16 6.93
N GLY A 143 11.03 -17.74 7.96
CA GLY A 143 11.36 -18.44 9.20
C GLY A 143 12.84 -18.78 9.19
N LEU A 144 13.69 -17.77 9.45
CA LEU A 144 14.84 -17.76 10.39
C LEU A 144 15.57 -16.41 10.27
#